data_AF-A0A7S2D3G0-F1
#
_entry.id   AF-A0A7S2D3G0-F1
#
_cell.length_a   1.000
_cell.length_b   1.000
_cell.length_c   1.000
_cell.angle_alpha   90.00
_cell.angle_beta   90.00
_cell.angle_gamma   90.00
#
_symmetry.space_group_name_H-M   'P 1'
#
loop_
_entity.id
_entity.type
_entity.pdbx_description
1 polymer ?
#
loop_
_entity_poly.entity_id
_entity_poly.type
_entity_poly.pdbx_seq_one_letter_code
_entity_poly.pdbx_strand_id
1 'polypeptide(L)'
;LIQIVTNNKDVQDIQNFAAEKLFVVLENHQAHETTIMVGSYVLGEFGFLIAEEVGRSGEDQFNVLMQHFSNASPKTQYQMLTAIMKISNLYPECRELVTPIFERLRASGDLETQQRANEYAMLPSLGEEMMEDILREMPSFNSDRKSALEERLNKV
;
A
#
# COMPACT_ATOMS: atom_id res chain seq x y z
N LEU A 1 -3.82 -3.12 -13.84
CA LEU A 1 -2.70 -2.25 -13.42
C LEU A 1 -1.80 -2.98 -12.44
N ILE A 2 -2.25 -3.30 -11.22
CA ILE A 2 -1.44 -4.00 -10.20
C ILE A 2 -0.71 -5.24 -10.76
N GLN A 3 -1.44 -6.18 -11.39
CA GLN A 3 -0.82 -7.37 -11.99
C GLN A 3 0.26 -7.07 -13.03
N ILE A 4 0.08 -6.00 -13.82
CA ILE A 4 1.04 -5.60 -14.85
C ILE A 4 2.28 -5.00 -14.17
N VAL A 5 2.09 -4.08 -13.23
CA VAL A 5 3.20 -3.41 -12.52
C VAL A 5 4.02 -4.43 -11.70
N THR A 6 3.37 -5.35 -11.00
CA THR A 6 4.05 -6.39 -10.21
C THR A 6 4.77 -7.42 -11.07
N ASN A 7 4.23 -7.80 -12.23
CA ASN A 7 4.82 -8.87 -13.05
C ASN A 7 5.98 -8.41 -13.94
N ASN A 8 6.06 -7.12 -14.29
CA ASN A 8 7.10 -6.61 -15.18
C ASN A 8 8.32 -6.12 -14.39
N LYS A 9 8.95 -7.03 -13.61
CA LYS A 9 10.13 -6.72 -12.77
C LYS A 9 11.36 -6.32 -13.60
N ASP A 10 11.47 -6.82 -14.82
CA ASP A 10 12.60 -6.54 -15.73
C ASP A 10 12.56 -5.11 -16.31
N VAL A 11 11.43 -4.42 -16.19
CA VAL A 11 11.24 -3.04 -16.65
C VAL A 11 10.98 -2.17 -15.41
N GLN A 12 12.04 -1.97 -14.62
CA GLN A 12 12.00 -1.13 -13.41
C GLN A 12 11.40 0.27 -13.69
N ASP A 13 11.55 0.75 -14.94
CA ASP A 13 10.93 1.98 -15.44
C ASP A 13 9.40 2.01 -15.24
N ILE A 14 8.69 0.88 -15.38
CA ILE A 14 7.23 0.85 -15.24
C ILE A 14 6.81 0.97 -13.77
N GLN A 15 7.52 0.31 -12.85
CA GLN A 15 7.22 0.37 -11.42
C GLN A 15 7.49 1.76 -10.85
N ASN A 16 8.64 2.33 -11.20
CA ASN A 16 9.00 3.69 -10.82
C ASN A 16 7.98 4.69 -11.39
N PHE A 17 7.71 4.64 -12.70
CA PHE A 17 6.73 5.53 -13.34
C PHE A 17 5.34 5.42 -12.70
N ALA A 18 4.88 4.19 -12.37
CA ALA A 18 3.59 3.99 -11.72
C ALA A 18 3.58 4.62 -10.32
N ALA A 19 4.64 4.44 -9.53
CA ALA A 19 4.77 5.04 -8.20
C ALA A 19 4.77 6.57 -8.28
N GLU A 20 5.57 7.15 -9.17
CA GLU A 20 5.66 8.60 -9.38
C GLU A 20 4.29 9.19 -9.77
N LYS A 21 3.62 8.61 -10.77
CA LYS A 21 2.32 9.14 -11.23
C LYS A 21 1.23 8.96 -10.21
N LEU A 22 1.18 7.83 -9.50
CA LEU A 22 0.17 7.62 -8.47
C LEU A 22 0.41 8.52 -7.27
N PHE A 23 1.66 8.77 -6.86
CA PHE A 23 1.97 9.76 -5.84
C PHE A 23 1.40 11.13 -6.20
N VAL A 24 1.73 11.65 -7.40
CA VAL A 24 1.28 12.98 -7.85
C VAL A 24 -0.24 13.08 -7.91
N VAL A 25 -0.93 12.03 -8.36
CA VAL A 25 -2.40 12.04 -8.38
C VAL A 25 -2.98 12.01 -6.98
N LEU A 26 -2.35 11.30 -6.04
CA LEU A 26 -2.79 11.22 -4.66
C LEU A 26 -2.53 12.50 -3.86
N GLU A 27 -1.62 13.39 -4.28
CA GLU A 27 -1.48 14.73 -3.68
C GLU A 27 -2.78 15.54 -3.76
N ASN A 28 -3.64 15.24 -4.75
CA ASN A 28 -4.98 15.83 -4.82
C ASN A 28 -5.90 15.18 -3.78
N HIS A 29 -6.42 16.00 -2.85
CA HIS A 29 -7.33 15.59 -1.78
C HIS A 29 -8.66 15.00 -2.28
N GLN A 30 -9.00 15.20 -3.56
CA GLN A 30 -10.23 14.68 -4.19
C GLN A 30 -9.94 13.52 -5.16
N ALA A 31 -8.88 12.75 -4.92
CA ALA A 31 -8.59 11.55 -5.70
C ALA A 31 -9.77 10.56 -5.66
N HIS A 32 -10.06 9.93 -6.80
CA HIS A 32 -11.13 8.94 -6.88
C HIS A 32 -10.77 7.68 -6.06
N GLU A 33 -11.76 7.06 -5.42
CA GLU A 33 -11.63 5.87 -4.57
C GLU A 33 -10.74 4.77 -5.18
N THR A 34 -10.97 4.42 -6.45
CA THR A 34 -10.16 3.42 -7.17
C THR A 34 -8.68 3.81 -7.24
N THR A 35 -8.39 5.09 -7.41
CA THR A 35 -7.02 5.60 -7.47
C THR A 35 -6.37 5.56 -6.09
N ILE A 36 -7.10 5.88 -5.03
CA ILE A 36 -6.62 5.74 -3.64
C ILE A 36 -6.26 4.27 -3.37
N MET A 37 -7.15 3.34 -3.71
CA MET A 37 -6.93 1.91 -3.51
C MET A 37 -5.70 1.39 -4.27
N VAL A 38 -5.58 1.73 -5.56
CA VAL A 38 -4.44 1.30 -6.40
C VAL A 38 -3.14 1.98 -5.97
N GLY A 39 -3.18 3.29 -5.71
CA GLY A 39 -2.03 4.06 -5.27
C GLY A 39 -1.51 3.60 -3.91
N SER A 40 -2.39 3.26 -2.98
CA SER A 40 -2.01 2.65 -1.70
C SER A 40 -1.21 1.36 -1.89
N TYR A 41 -1.68 0.47 -2.77
CA TYR A 41 -0.96 -0.76 -3.08
C TYR A 41 0.41 -0.45 -3.71
N VAL A 42 0.44 0.41 -4.74
CA VAL A 42 1.68 0.69 -5.49
C VAL A 42 2.72 1.39 -4.61
N LEU A 43 2.34 2.38 -3.80
CA LEU A 43 3.26 3.06 -2.89
C LEU A 43 3.74 2.12 -1.78
N GLY A 44 2.88 1.25 -1.26
CA GLY A 44 3.28 0.25 -0.26
C GLY A 44 4.29 -0.78 -0.78
N GLU A 45 4.24 -1.16 -2.06
CA GLU A 45 5.18 -2.12 -2.66
C GLU A 45 6.43 -1.45 -3.26
N PHE A 46 6.25 -0.33 -3.96
CA PHE A 46 7.24 0.26 -4.85
C PHE A 46 7.61 1.71 -4.51
N GLY A 47 7.08 2.25 -3.40
CA GLY A 47 7.37 3.61 -2.94
C GLY A 47 8.86 3.87 -2.68
N PHE A 48 9.63 2.82 -2.38
CA PHE A 48 11.08 2.91 -2.21
C PHE A 48 11.81 3.38 -3.48
N LEU A 49 11.23 3.17 -4.67
CA LEU A 49 11.82 3.60 -5.94
C LEU A 49 11.84 5.12 -6.12
N ILE A 50 10.97 5.85 -5.42
CA ILE A 50 10.83 7.32 -5.52
C ILE A 50 11.23 8.04 -4.22
N ALA A 51 11.66 7.30 -3.20
CA ALA A 51 11.84 7.84 -1.85
C ALA A 51 13.04 8.78 -1.69
N GLU A 52 14.03 8.69 -2.58
CA GLU A 52 15.20 9.58 -2.62
C GLU A 52 14.91 10.93 -3.28
N GLU A 53 13.75 11.08 -3.93
CA GLU A 53 13.34 12.34 -4.54
C GLU A 53 12.84 13.34 -3.50
N VAL A 54 13.15 14.63 -3.70
CA VAL A 54 12.74 15.71 -2.81
C VAL A 54 11.22 15.76 -2.70
N GLY A 55 10.69 15.71 -1.47
CA GLY A 55 9.25 15.75 -1.20
C GLY A 55 8.51 14.43 -1.42
N ARG A 56 9.23 13.31 -1.55
CA ARG A 56 8.66 11.95 -1.72
C ARG A 56 9.19 10.95 -0.70
N SER A 57 9.69 11.43 0.44
CA SER A 57 10.20 10.59 1.53
C SER A 57 9.14 9.62 2.05
N GLY A 58 9.54 8.64 2.88
CA GLY A 58 8.58 7.74 3.53
C GLY A 58 7.49 8.48 4.30
N GLU A 59 7.85 9.59 4.96
CA GLU A 59 6.91 10.47 5.66
C GLU A 59 5.96 11.19 4.68
N ASP A 60 6.46 11.70 3.56
CA ASP A 60 5.62 12.34 2.53
C ASP A 60 4.61 11.34 1.95
N GLN A 61 5.06 10.11 1.65
CA GLN A 61 4.21 9.03 1.15
C GLN A 61 3.16 8.63 2.18
N PHE A 62 3.54 8.52 3.45
CA PHE A 62 2.60 8.28 4.55
C PHE A 62 1.54 9.38 4.63
N ASN A 63 1.95 10.65 4.61
CA ASN A 63 1.04 11.80 4.70
C ASN A 63 0.08 11.85 3.52
N VAL A 64 0.58 11.62 2.29
CA VAL A 64 -0.22 11.57 1.06
C VAL A 64 -1.27 10.47 1.11
N LEU A 65 -0.99 9.32 1.73
CA LEU A 65 -2.00 8.27 1.94
C LEU A 65 -2.99 8.66 3.05
N MET A 66 -2.49 9.14 4.19
CA MET A 66 -3.31 9.37 5.39
C MET A 66 -4.37 10.46 5.22
N GLN A 67 -4.17 11.45 4.36
CA GLN A 67 -5.19 12.46 4.05
C GLN A 67 -6.50 11.86 3.48
N HIS A 68 -6.42 10.67 2.85
CA HIS A 68 -7.57 9.99 2.26
C HIS A 68 -8.25 9.02 3.21
N PHE A 69 -7.59 8.62 4.30
CA PHE A 69 -7.96 7.45 5.09
C PHE A 69 -9.37 7.55 5.67
N SER A 70 -9.73 8.70 6.24
CA SER A 70 -11.05 8.89 6.89
C SER A 70 -12.23 8.88 5.93
N ASN A 71 -12.02 9.26 4.66
CA ASN A 71 -13.07 9.38 3.65
C ASN A 71 -13.14 8.17 2.72
N ALA A 72 -12.13 7.31 2.73
CA ALA A 72 -12.08 6.10 1.93
C ALA A 72 -13.10 5.06 2.41
N SER A 73 -13.58 4.21 1.49
CA SER A 73 -14.44 3.08 1.89
C SER A 73 -13.69 2.09 2.77
N PRO A 74 -14.39 1.26 3.57
CA PRO A 74 -13.73 0.26 4.43
C PRO A 74 -12.76 -0.62 3.65
N LYS A 75 -13.15 -1.08 2.45
CA LYS A 75 -12.29 -1.90 1.58
C LYS A 75 -10.97 -1.21 1.23
N THR A 76 -11.00 0.09 0.95
CA THR A 76 -9.80 0.86 0.64
C THR A 76 -8.99 1.13 1.89
N GLN A 77 -9.63 1.43 3.02
CA GLN A 77 -8.95 1.55 4.32
C GLN A 77 -8.16 0.29 4.65
N TYR A 78 -8.72 -0.91 4.43
CA TYR A 78 -8.01 -2.17 4.66
C TYR A 78 -6.71 -2.28 3.85
N GLN A 79 -6.77 -1.85 2.58
CA GLN A 79 -5.61 -1.82 1.70
C GLN A 79 -4.58 -0.77 2.15
N MET A 80 -5.04 0.39 2.60
CA MET A 80 -4.19 1.45 3.13
C MET A 80 -3.46 1.01 4.39
N LEU A 81 -4.12 0.29 5.30
CA LEU A 81 -3.48 -0.24 6.52
C LEU A 81 -2.28 -1.12 6.19
N THR A 82 -2.41 -2.00 5.20
CA THR A 82 -1.28 -2.82 4.74
C THR A 82 -0.16 -1.94 4.16
N ALA A 83 -0.49 -0.95 3.33
CA ALA A 83 0.49 -0.04 2.76
C ALA A 83 1.26 0.75 3.83
N ILE A 84 0.56 1.27 4.82
CA ILE A 84 1.13 2.02 5.94
C ILE A 84 2.05 1.13 6.79
N MET A 85 1.67 -0.13 7.01
CA MET A 85 2.54 -1.09 7.72
C MET A 85 3.82 -1.37 6.92
N LYS A 86 3.72 -1.49 5.59
CA LYS A 86 4.89 -1.64 4.71
C LYS A 86 5.80 -0.41 4.72
N ILE A 87 5.23 0.80 4.70
CA ILE A 87 5.97 2.05 4.88
C ILE A 87 6.73 2.04 6.21
N SER A 88 6.10 1.65 7.32
CA SER A 88 6.76 1.54 8.62
C SER A 88 7.90 0.50 8.66
N ASN A 89 7.85 -0.52 7.80
CA ASN A 89 8.91 -1.50 7.66
C ASN A 89 10.08 -0.97 6.83
N LEU A 90 9.77 -0.34 5.69
CA LEU A 90 10.77 0.21 4.76
C LEU A 90 11.49 1.45 5.30
N TYR A 91 10.79 2.26 6.09
CA TYR A 91 11.26 3.55 6.60
C TYR A 91 11.15 3.56 8.14
N PRO A 92 12.25 3.25 8.86
CA PRO A 92 12.25 3.20 10.32
C PRO A 92 11.76 4.48 11.00
N GLU A 93 12.00 5.65 10.39
CA GLU A 93 11.54 6.96 10.85
C GLU A 93 10.01 7.07 10.87
N CYS A 94 9.30 6.31 10.04
CA CYS A 94 7.83 6.31 9.99
C CYS A 94 7.19 5.50 11.14
N ARG A 95 7.96 4.69 11.88
CA ARG A 95 7.41 3.82 12.94
C ARG A 95 6.66 4.60 14.02
N GLU A 96 7.16 5.78 14.39
CA GLU A 96 6.52 6.65 15.40
C GLU A 96 5.20 7.26 14.89
N LEU A 97 5.07 7.47 13.58
CA LEU A 97 3.84 7.98 12.94
C LEU A 97 2.78 6.87 12.82
N VAL A 98 3.24 5.65 12.53
CA VAL A 98 2.37 4.50 12.21
C VAL A 98 1.84 3.80 13.45
N THR A 99 2.67 3.60 14.48
CA THR A 99 2.30 2.85 15.69
C THR A 99 1.01 3.36 16.35
N PRO A 100 0.82 4.69 16.56
CA PRO A 100 -0.41 5.22 17.18
C PRO A 100 -1.68 4.96 16.37
N ILE A 101 -1.56 4.83 15.04
CA ILE A 101 -2.72 4.53 14.17
C ILE A 101 -3.23 3.13 14.47
N PHE A 102 -2.35 2.13 14.50
CA PHE A 102 -2.75 0.77 14.78
C PHE A 102 -3.29 0.63 16.21
N GLU A 103 -2.62 1.21 17.21
CA GLU A 103 -3.12 1.17 18.59
C GLU A 103 -4.56 1.72 18.73
N ARG A 104 -4.86 2.83 18.05
CA ARG A 104 -6.23 3.38 18.03
C ARG A 104 -7.23 2.44 17.34
N LEU A 105 -6.83 1.79 16.24
CA LEU A 105 -7.71 0.95 15.43
C LEU A 105 -7.94 -0.44 16.02
N ARG A 106 -7.17 -0.88 17.03
CA ARG A 106 -7.41 -2.14 17.76
C ARG A 106 -8.78 -2.20 18.43
N ALA A 107 -9.36 -1.05 18.77
CA ALA A 107 -10.70 -0.93 19.33
C ALA A 107 -11.79 -0.62 18.29
N SER A 108 -11.49 -0.77 16.98
CA SER A 108 -12.47 -0.53 15.91
C SER A 108 -13.67 -1.48 16.04
N GLY A 109 -14.87 -0.98 15.72
CA GLY A 109 -16.07 -1.80 15.61
C GLY A 109 -16.15 -2.60 14.31
N ASP A 110 -15.32 -2.26 13.32
CA ASP A 110 -15.18 -3.03 12.09
C ASP A 110 -14.18 -4.17 12.29
N LEU A 111 -14.64 -5.41 12.12
CA LEU A 111 -13.85 -6.61 12.44
C LEU A 111 -12.58 -6.74 11.61
N GLU A 112 -12.61 -6.41 10.32
CA GLU A 112 -11.45 -6.52 9.44
C GLU A 112 -10.38 -5.46 9.80
N THR A 113 -10.82 -4.23 10.09
CA THR A 113 -9.95 -3.16 10.61
C THR A 113 -9.32 -3.57 11.93
N GLN A 114 -10.14 -4.05 12.87
CA GLN A 114 -9.68 -4.47 14.20
C GLN A 114 -8.67 -5.61 14.08
N GLN A 115 -8.94 -6.63 13.27
CA GLN A 115 -8.05 -7.77 13.09
C GLN A 115 -6.69 -7.32 12.56
N ARG A 116 -6.67 -6.56 11.45
CA ARG A 116 -5.44 -6.01 10.86
C ARG A 116 -4.66 -5.15 11.85
N ALA A 117 -5.35 -4.28 12.58
CA ALA A 117 -4.71 -3.40 13.55
C ALA A 117 -4.05 -4.18 14.69
N ASN A 118 -4.69 -5.24 15.19
CA ASN A 118 -4.11 -6.09 16.22
C ASN A 118 -2.92 -6.90 15.69
N GLU A 119 -3.01 -7.48 14.50
CA GLU A 119 -1.90 -8.21 13.89
C GLU A 119 -0.70 -7.30 13.62
N TYR A 120 -0.93 -6.17 12.94
CA TYR A 120 0.12 -5.23 12.56
C TYR A 120 0.77 -4.54 13.76
N ALA A 121 0.02 -4.20 14.81
CA ALA A 121 0.59 -3.67 16.06
C ALA A 121 1.52 -4.69 16.75
N MET A 122 1.28 -5.98 16.57
CA MET A 122 2.10 -7.02 17.18
C MET A 122 3.31 -7.44 16.33
N LEU A 123 3.32 -7.19 15.03
CA LEU A 123 4.42 -7.59 14.13
C LEU A 123 5.81 -7.16 14.63
N PRO A 124 6.05 -5.92 15.12
CA PRO A 124 7.36 -5.52 15.61
C PRO A 124 7.89 -6.37 16.79
N SER A 125 6.99 -6.97 17.57
CA SER A 125 7.37 -7.84 18.70
C SER A 125 7.94 -9.19 18.29
N LEU A 126 7.74 -9.60 17.03
CA LEU A 126 8.26 -10.85 16.47
C LEU A 126 9.75 -10.75 16.08
N GLY A 127 10.31 -9.53 16.07
CA GLY A 127 11.67 -9.23 15.63
C GLY A 127 11.72 -8.66 14.21
N GLU A 128 12.74 -7.86 13.93
CA GLU A 128 12.87 -7.13 12.65
C GLU A 128 13.01 -8.08 11.46
N GLU A 129 13.83 -9.12 11.56
CA GLU A 129 14.04 -10.11 10.49
C GLU A 129 12.72 -10.80 10.07
N MET A 130 11.93 -11.26 11.05
CA MET A 130 10.64 -11.89 10.77
C MET A 130 9.63 -10.89 10.20
N MET A 131 9.64 -9.65 10.68
CA MET A 131 8.77 -8.60 10.16
C MET A 131 9.11 -8.26 8.71
N GLU A 132 10.39 -8.14 8.36
CA GLU A 132 10.87 -7.94 6.99
C GLU A 132 10.45 -9.09 6.08
N ASP A 133 10.63 -10.33 6.53
CA ASP A 133 10.22 -11.53 5.79
C ASP A 133 8.71 -11.59 5.53
N ILE A 134 7.89 -11.20 6.51
CA ILE A 134 6.42 -11.15 6.38
C ILE A 134 6.00 -10.04 5.40
N LEU A 135 6.67 -8.88 5.45
CA LEU A 135 6.29 -7.68 4.69
C LEU A 135 7.03 -7.52 3.37
N ARG A 136 7.82 -8.53 2.97
CA ARG A 136 8.57 -8.56 1.70
C ARG A 136 7.69 -8.30 0.47
N GLU A 137 8.36 -7.98 -0.64
CA GLU A 137 7.73 -7.75 -1.93
C GLU A 137 6.80 -8.90 -2.32
N MET A 138 5.60 -8.57 -2.79
CA MET A 138 4.66 -9.58 -3.24
C MET A 138 5.23 -10.37 -4.44
N PRO A 139 5.03 -11.71 -4.48
CA PRO A 139 5.46 -12.50 -5.62
C PRO A 139 4.67 -12.12 -6.88
N SER A 140 5.28 -12.34 -8.05
CA SER A 140 4.61 -12.13 -9.34
C SER A 140 3.33 -12.95 -9.43
N PHE A 141 2.29 -12.36 -9.99
CA PHE A 141 1.05 -13.06 -10.32
C PHE A 141 1.29 -14.10 -11.42
N ASN A 142 0.64 -15.26 -11.32
CA ASN A 142 0.72 -16.32 -12.32
C ASN A 142 0.34 -15.81 -13.73
N SER A 143 1.24 -16.00 -14.69
CA SER A 143 1.09 -15.61 -16.09
C SER A 143 0.07 -16.45 -16.87
N ASP A 144 -0.18 -17.67 -16.42
CA ASP A 144 -1.05 -18.64 -17.13
C ASP A 144 -2.55 -18.37 -16.93
N ARG A 145 -2.89 -17.27 -16.24
CA ARG A 145 -4.27 -16.92 -15.94
C ARG A 145 -4.88 -16.16 -17.13
N LYS A 146 -5.97 -16.68 -17.70
CA LYS A 146 -6.77 -15.96 -18.70
C LYS A 146 -7.20 -14.59 -18.19
N SER A 147 -7.21 -13.60 -19.07
CA SER A 147 -7.58 -12.23 -18.71
C SER A 147 -9.02 -12.20 -18.19
N ALA A 148 -9.17 -11.88 -16.91
CA ALA A 148 -10.50 -11.72 -16.29
C ALA A 148 -11.31 -10.59 -16.96
N LEU A 149 -10.64 -9.63 -17.61
CA LEU A 149 -11.29 -8.57 -18.38
C LEU A 149 -11.84 -9.12 -19.71
N GLU A 150 -11.10 -9.99 -20.40
CA GLU A 150 -11.59 -10.67 -21.60
C GLU A 150 -12.77 -11.60 -21.26
N GLU A 151 -12.69 -12.34 -20.16
CA GLU A 151 -13.82 -13.17 -19.71
C GLU A 151 -15.06 -12.33 -19.39
N ARG A 152 -14.91 -11.11 -18.86
CA ARG A 152 -16.04 -10.21 -18.61
C ARG A 152 -16.57 -9.61 -19.90
N LEU A 153 -15.71 -9.23 -20.84
CA LEU A 153 -16.11 -8.72 -22.15
C LEU A 153 -16.90 -9.78 -22.93
N ASN A 154 -16.44 -11.02 -22.90
CA ASN A 154 -17.06 -12.14 -23.61
C ASN A 154 -18.34 -12.69 -22.94
N LYS A 155 -18.71 -12.16 -21.77
CA LYS A 155 -19.96 -12.51 -21.07
C LYS A 155 -21.11 -11.53 -21.35
N VAL A 156 -20.85 -10.45 -22.09
CA VAL A 156 -21.85 -9.50 -22.58
C VAL A 156 -22.29 -9.92 -23.98
#